data_AF-A0A832E7D2-F1
#
_entry.id   AF-A0A832E7D2-F1
#
_cell.length_a   1.000
_cell.length_b   1.000
_cell.length_c   1.000
_cell.angle_alpha   90.00
_cell.angle_beta   90.00
_cell.angle_gamma   90.00
#
_symmetry.space_group_name_H-M   'P 1'
#
loop_
_entity.id
_entity.type
_entity.pdbx_description
1 polymer ?
#
loop_
_entity_poly.entity_id
_entity_poly.type
_entity_poly.pdbx_seq_one_letter_code
_entity_poly.pdbx_strand_id
1 'polypeptide(L)'
;MKISFHGAAQGVTGSCHLLEVAGKQILIDCGLFQGGREIQEENHTPFGFDPAEIDYVLLTHAHLDHCGRLPLLIKQGFSGEIITTSATLELVRIVMLDSAGLNEQDAEWRNKKLLRAG
;
A
#
# COMPACT_ATOMS: atom_id res chain seq x y z
N MET A 1 14.24 10.54 -17.26
CA MET A 1 13.03 9.83 -16.82
C MET A 1 13.45 8.41 -16.47
N LYS A 2 13.12 7.94 -15.28
CA LYS A 2 13.47 6.59 -14.79
C LYS A 2 12.27 6.01 -14.06
N ILE A 3 12.04 4.71 -14.20
CA ILE A 3 10.98 3.98 -13.50
C ILE A 3 11.60 2.81 -12.72
N SER A 4 11.16 2.62 -11.48
CA SER A 4 11.48 1.44 -10.67
C SER A 4 10.21 0.76 -10.17
N PHE A 5 10.28 -0.57 -10.06
CA PHE A 5 9.17 -1.45 -9.72
C PHE A 5 9.36 -1.94 -8.28
N HIS A 6 8.39 -1.69 -7.41
CA HIS A 6 8.43 -2.05 -5.99
C HIS A 6 7.30 -3.02 -5.60
N GLY A 7 6.55 -3.50 -6.58
CA GLY A 7 5.53 -4.53 -6.45
C GLY A 7 4.81 -4.75 -7.78
N ALA A 8 3.92 -5.75 -7.85
CA ALA A 8 3.34 -6.25 -9.10
C ALA A 8 4.37 -6.58 -10.22
N ALA A 9 5.63 -6.85 -9.83
CA ALA A 9 6.69 -7.29 -10.73
C ALA A 9 6.81 -8.80 -10.65
N GLN A 10 6.45 -9.51 -11.74
CA GLN A 10 6.30 -10.97 -11.75
C GLN A 10 5.22 -11.48 -10.75
N GLY A 11 4.28 -10.62 -10.38
CA GLY A 11 3.14 -10.91 -9.52
C GLY A 11 1.96 -10.01 -9.85
N VAL A 12 0.80 -10.27 -9.24
CA VAL A 12 -0.44 -9.50 -9.50
C VAL A 12 -0.66 -8.41 -8.47
N THR A 13 -0.33 -8.68 -7.20
CA THR A 13 -0.73 -7.82 -6.08
C THR A 13 0.40 -6.89 -5.64
N GLY A 14 0.05 -5.88 -4.83
CA GLY A 14 1.01 -4.92 -4.31
C GLY A 14 1.52 -3.91 -5.34
N SER A 15 0.67 -3.45 -6.27
CA SER A 15 1.07 -2.47 -7.29
C SER A 15 1.73 -1.26 -6.63
N CYS A 16 2.98 -0.98 -7.01
CA CYS A 16 3.77 0.12 -6.47
C CYS A 16 4.95 0.43 -7.40
N HIS A 17 4.89 1.58 -8.07
CA HIS A 17 5.87 1.95 -9.09
C HIS A 17 6.35 3.38 -8.85
N LEU A 18 7.66 3.59 -8.84
CA LEU A 18 8.24 4.92 -8.64
C LEU A 18 8.71 5.47 -9.98
N LEU A 19 8.19 6.65 -10.35
CA LEU A 19 8.57 7.40 -11.53
C LEU A 19 9.37 8.64 -11.12
N GLU A 20 10.61 8.71 -11.59
CA GLU A 20 11.49 9.87 -11.46
C GLU A 20 11.49 10.66 -12.77
N VAL A 21 10.88 11.85 -12.76
CA VAL A 21 10.73 12.69 -13.96
C VAL A 21 10.69 14.17 -13.59
N ALA A 22 11.32 15.03 -14.40
CA ALA A 22 11.31 16.48 -14.20
C ALA A 22 11.73 16.95 -12.79
N GLY A 23 12.63 16.22 -12.13
CA GLY A 23 13.06 16.52 -10.76
C GLY A 23 12.02 16.18 -9.68
N LYS A 24 11.03 15.35 -10.01
CA LYS A 24 9.97 14.88 -9.13
C LYS A 24 9.97 13.37 -8.98
N GLN A 25 9.56 12.91 -7.80
CA GLN A 25 9.33 11.52 -7.45
C GLN A 25 7.83 11.27 -7.32
N ILE A 26 7.28 10.56 -8.30
CA ILE A 26 5.86 10.27 -8.40
C ILE A 26 5.67 8.77 -8.16
N LEU A 27 4.93 8.42 -7.11
CA LEU A 27 4.54 7.04 -6.86
C LEU A 27 3.23 6.74 -7.58
N ILE A 28 3.19 5.67 -8.36
CA ILE A 28 1.98 5.16 -9.02
C ILE A 28 1.52 3.93 -8.23
N ASP A 29 0.37 4.07 -7.60
CA ASP A 29 -0.23 3.13 -6.65
C ASP A 29 0.64 2.81 -5.42
N CYS A 30 -0.02 2.33 -4.37
CA CYS A 30 0.60 1.82 -3.16
C CYS A 30 -0.28 0.69 -2.58
N GLY A 31 -0.21 -0.45 -3.25
CA GLY A 31 -1.10 -1.59 -3.04
C GLY A 31 -0.69 -2.55 -1.96
N LEU A 32 -1.67 -3.23 -1.35
CA LEU A 32 -1.42 -4.36 -0.46
C LEU A 32 -1.05 -5.63 -1.24
N PHE A 33 -0.02 -6.34 -0.80
CA PHE A 33 0.28 -7.69 -1.29
C PHE A 33 -0.75 -8.68 -0.71
N GLN A 34 -1.42 -9.41 -1.59
CA GLN A 34 -2.45 -10.40 -1.25
C GLN A 34 -2.09 -11.75 -1.86
N GLY A 35 -2.40 -12.84 -1.16
CA GLY A 35 -2.11 -14.20 -1.61
C GLY A 35 -1.63 -15.10 -0.47
N GLY A 36 -0.69 -15.99 -0.78
CA GLY A 36 -0.06 -16.88 0.20
C GLY A 36 0.73 -16.11 1.27
N ARG A 37 1.09 -16.81 2.35
CA ARG A 37 1.78 -16.22 3.51
C ARG A 37 3.06 -15.49 3.15
N GLU A 38 3.87 -16.06 2.25
CA GLU A 38 5.13 -15.47 1.77
C GLU A 38 4.89 -14.11 1.10
N ILE A 39 3.86 -14.01 0.26
CA ILE A 39 3.50 -12.75 -0.41
C ILE A 39 2.98 -11.71 0.60
N GLN A 40 2.23 -12.14 1.61
CA GLN A 40 1.72 -11.23 2.63
C GLN A 40 2.83 -10.65 3.52
N GLU A 41 3.95 -11.36 3.71
CA GLU A 41 5.09 -10.88 4.48
C GLU A 41 5.72 -9.62 3.86
N GLU A 42 5.58 -9.43 2.54
CA GLU A 42 6.05 -8.22 1.84
C GLU A 42 5.34 -6.94 2.30
N ASN A 43 4.17 -7.04 2.93
CA ASN A 43 3.52 -5.87 3.53
C ASN A 43 4.26 -5.34 4.77
N HIS A 44 5.14 -6.14 5.36
CA HIS A 44 5.98 -5.76 6.50
C HIS A 44 7.39 -5.32 6.07
N THR A 45 7.79 -5.62 4.83
CA THR A 45 9.07 -5.16 4.27
C THR A 45 9.04 -3.64 4.07
N PRO A 46 10.11 -2.91 4.45
CA PRO A 46 10.25 -1.49 4.11
C PRO A 46 10.13 -1.25 2.61
N PHE A 47 9.66 -0.07 2.20
CA PHE A 47 9.71 0.31 0.79
C PHE A 47 11.17 0.38 0.31
N GLY A 48 11.38 0.10 -0.98
CA GLY A 48 12.69 0.26 -1.62
C GLY A 48 13.07 1.70 -1.96
N PHE A 49 12.37 2.68 -1.37
CA PHE A 49 12.53 4.11 -1.53
C PHE A 49 12.16 4.80 -0.21
N ASP A 50 12.55 6.06 -0.04
CA ASP A 50 12.16 6.87 1.11
C ASP A 50 10.77 7.48 0.89
N PRO A 51 9.74 7.12 1.68
CA PRO A 51 8.40 7.70 1.56
C PRO A 51 8.36 9.22 1.76
N ALA A 52 9.28 9.80 2.53
CA ALA A 52 9.33 11.23 2.79
C ALA A 52 9.77 12.04 1.55
N GLU A 53 10.46 11.40 0.61
CA GLU A 53 10.99 12.01 -0.60
C GLU A 53 9.99 11.97 -1.79
N ILE A 54 8.84 11.32 -1.61
CA ILE A 54 7.80 11.23 -2.64
C ILE A 54 6.99 12.53 -2.69
N ASP A 55 6.95 13.18 -3.86
CA ASP A 55 6.19 14.42 -4.06
C ASP A 55 4.69 14.14 -4.22
N TYR A 56 4.33 13.14 -5.00
CA TYR A 56 2.95 12.83 -5.38
C TYR A 56 2.70 11.34 -5.42
N VAL A 57 1.48 10.94 -5.07
CA VAL A 57 0.95 9.62 -5.36
C VAL A 57 -0.15 9.75 -6.40
N LEU A 58 -0.04 9.03 -7.51
CA LEU A 58 -1.12 8.83 -8.47
C LEU A 58 -1.78 7.49 -8.16
N LEU A 59 -3.03 7.53 -7.69
CA LEU A 59 -3.80 6.31 -7.43
C LEU A 59 -4.72 6.02 -8.61
N THR A 60 -4.49 4.90 -9.28
CA THR A 60 -5.17 4.55 -10.52
C THR A 60 -6.64 4.19 -10.30
N HIS A 61 -6.94 3.36 -9.31
CA HIS A 61 -8.29 2.92 -8.96
C HIS A 61 -8.36 2.35 -7.54
N ALA A 62 -9.56 1.96 -7.12
CA ALA A 62 -9.87 1.71 -5.71
C ALA A 62 -9.56 0.31 -5.17
N HIS A 63 -9.04 -0.61 -6.00
CA HIS A 63 -8.76 -1.96 -5.53
C HIS A 63 -7.68 -1.97 -4.44
N LEU A 64 -7.80 -2.90 -3.50
CA LEU A 64 -6.95 -2.95 -2.31
C LEU A 64 -5.48 -3.24 -2.63
N ASP A 65 -5.21 -3.98 -3.69
CA ASP A 65 -3.87 -4.21 -4.25
C ASP A 65 -3.30 -3.01 -5.03
N HIS A 66 -3.98 -1.86 -5.00
CA HIS A 66 -3.49 -0.57 -5.50
C HIS A 66 -3.51 0.55 -4.43
N CYS A 67 -4.40 0.48 -3.42
CA CYS A 67 -4.52 1.51 -2.39
C CYS A 67 -4.16 1.06 -0.96
N GLY A 68 -4.06 -0.26 -0.72
CA GLY A 68 -4.09 -0.81 0.65
C GLY A 68 -2.86 -0.53 1.51
N ARG A 69 -1.73 -0.08 0.95
CA ARG A 69 -0.53 0.33 1.70
C ARG A 69 -0.40 1.84 1.85
N LEU A 70 -1.34 2.65 1.35
CA LEU A 70 -1.32 4.11 1.55
C LEU A 70 -1.23 4.53 3.03
N PRO A 71 -1.96 3.89 3.99
CA PRO A 71 -1.80 4.23 5.41
C PRO A 71 -0.39 3.96 5.94
N LEU A 72 0.27 2.90 5.44
CA LEU A 72 1.66 2.58 5.80
C LEU A 72 2.62 3.62 5.22
N LEU A 73 2.42 4.03 3.97
CA LEU A 73 3.20 5.08 3.31
C LEU A 73 3.17 6.39 4.11
N ILE A 74 1.97 6.84 4.52
CA ILE A 74 1.79 8.04 5.36
C ILE A 74 2.48 7.86 6.72
N LYS A 75 2.30 6.70 7.37
CA LYS A 75 2.94 6.39 8.65
C LYS A 75 4.47 6.43 8.58
N GLN A 76 5.05 6.16 7.42
CA GLN A 76 6.50 6.15 7.18
C GLN A 76 7.06 7.49 6.69
N GLY A 77 6.25 8.57 6.63
CA GLY A 77 6.75 9.93 6.44
C GLY A 77 6.26 10.64 5.18
N PHE A 78 5.47 9.98 4.33
CA PHE A 78 4.87 10.64 3.17
C PHE A 78 3.91 11.75 3.62
N SER A 79 4.08 12.93 3.04
CA SER A 79 3.29 14.14 3.32
C SER A 79 2.84 14.89 2.07
N GLY A 80 3.08 14.31 0.88
CA GLY A 80 2.66 14.87 -0.40
C GLY A 80 1.18 14.67 -0.71
N GLU A 81 0.80 15.00 -1.94
CA GLU A 81 -0.59 14.89 -2.39
C GLU A 81 -0.89 13.53 -3.04
N ILE A 82 -2.07 12.97 -2.73
CA ILE A 82 -2.62 11.80 -3.42
C ILE A 82 -3.65 12.27 -4.43
N ILE A 83 -3.36 12.07 -5.71
CA ILE A 83 -4.20 12.49 -6.83
C ILE A 83 -4.93 11.27 -7.39
N THR A 84 -6.25 11.37 -7.52
CA THR A 84 -7.08 10.32 -8.08
C THR A 84 -8.40 10.90 -8.60
N THR A 85 -9.25 10.07 -9.21
CA THR A 85 -10.59 10.48 -9.65
C THR A 85 -11.55 10.58 -8.46
N SER A 86 -12.60 11.38 -8.58
CA SER A 86 -13.64 11.49 -7.54
C SER A 86 -14.28 10.13 -7.22
N ALA A 87 -14.57 9.32 -8.24
CA ALA A 87 -15.12 7.98 -8.08
C ALA A 87 -14.17 7.05 -7.31
N THR A 88 -12.87 7.09 -7.62
CA THR A 88 -11.87 6.32 -6.88
C THR A 88 -11.81 6.75 -5.42
N LEU A 89 -11.82 8.05 -5.12
CA LEU A 89 -11.76 8.56 -3.76
C LEU A 89 -12.91 8.03 -2.88
N GLU A 90 -14.13 8.04 -3.40
CA GLU A 90 -15.32 7.53 -2.69
C GLU A 90 -15.17 6.04 -2.36
N LEU A 91 -14.74 5.23 -3.34
CA LEU A 91 -14.59 3.79 -3.17
C LEU A 91 -13.42 3.42 -2.27
N VAL A 92 -12.27 4.10 -2.40
CA VAL A 92 -11.06 3.86 -1.59
C VAL A 92 -11.36 4.04 -0.11
N ARG A 93 -12.17 5.04 0.26
CA ARG A 93 -12.58 5.23 1.65
C ARG A 93 -13.30 4.01 2.21
N ILE A 94 -14.21 3.42 1.44
CA ILE A 94 -14.98 2.24 1.85
C ILE A 94 -14.05 1.03 1.95
N VAL A 95 -13.28 0.75 0.90
CA VAL A 95 -12.40 -0.41 0.78
C VAL A 95 -11.32 -0.41 1.88
N MET A 96 -10.68 0.73 2.15
CA MET A 96 -9.64 0.81 3.18
C MET A 96 -10.19 0.66 4.59
N LEU A 97 -11.37 1.22 4.88
CA LEU A 97 -11.99 1.09 6.21
C LEU A 97 -12.46 -0.34 6.50
N ASP A 98 -13.07 -1.00 5.51
CA ASP A 98 -13.45 -2.41 5.62
C ASP A 98 -12.22 -3.31 5.82
N SER A 99 -11.18 -3.12 4.99
CA SER A 99 -9.91 -3.84 5.13
C SER A 99 -9.25 -3.62 6.48
N ALA A 100 -9.27 -2.39 7.01
CA ALA A 100 -8.74 -2.10 8.34
C ALA A 100 -9.47 -2.88 9.44
N GLY A 101 -10.80 -2.96 9.38
CA GLY A 101 -11.59 -3.75 10.34
C GLY A 101 -11.29 -5.25 10.27
N LEU A 102 -11.13 -5.81 9.07
CA LEU A 102 -10.72 -7.21 8.90
C LEU A 102 -9.31 -7.47 9.44
N ASN A 103 -8.36 -6.56 9.16
CA ASN A 103 -6.98 -6.67 9.64
C ASN A 103 -6.90 -6.60 11.17
N GLU A 104 -7.71 -5.76 11.82
CA GLU A 104 -7.80 -5.67 13.28
C GLU A 104 -8.33 -6.98 13.89
N GLN A 105 -9.42 -7.53 13.34
CA GLN A 105 -9.99 -8.81 13.79
C GLN A 105 -8.98 -9.96 13.64
N ASP A 106 -8.27 -10.02 12.52
CA ASP A 106 -7.21 -10.99 12.27
C ASP A 106 -6.08 -10.89 13.30
N ALA A 107 -5.65 -9.66 13.61
CA ALA A 107 -4.61 -9.40 14.62
C ALA A 107 -5.06 -9.84 16.01
N GLU A 108 -6.30 -9.51 16.41
CA GLU A 108 -6.86 -9.96 17.68
C GLU A 108 -6.93 -11.48 17.79
N TRP A 109 -7.38 -12.16 16.73
CA TRP A 109 -7.49 -13.61 16.72
C TRP A 109 -6.11 -14.27 16.85
N ARG A 110 -5.11 -13.78 16.10
CA ARG A 110 -3.73 -14.24 16.20
C ARG A 110 -3.19 -14.06 17.63
N ASN A 111 -3.42 -12.91 18.26
CA ASN A 111 -3.00 -12.64 19.64
C ASN A 111 -3.67 -13.60 20.64
N LYS A 112 -4.99 -13.83 20.52
CA LYS A 112 -5.72 -14.79 21.36
C LYS A 112 -5.19 -16.22 21.21
N LYS A 113 -4.81 -16.64 19.98
CA LYS A 113 -4.23 -17.95 19.71
C LYS A 113 -2.84 -18.09 20.35
N LEU A 114 -2.00 -17.07 20.25
CA LEU A 114 -0.65 -17.06 20.86
C LEU A 114 -0.73 -17.18 22.39
N LEU A 115 -1.65 -16.46 23.03
CA LEU A 115 -1.85 -16.53 24.48
C LEU A 115 -2.29 -17.92 24.97
N ARG A 116 -2.99 -18.70 24.14
CA ARG A 116 -3.44 -20.07 24.47
C ARG A 116 -2.38 -21.14 24.21
N ALA A 117 -1.34 -20.81 23.44
CA ALA A 117 -0.24 -21.73 23.12
C ALA A 117 0.91 -21.68 24.14
N GLY A 118 0.79 -20.82 25.15
CA GLY A 118 1.66 -20.76 26.33
C GLY A 118 1.17 -21.66 27.46
#